data_AF-A0A0A1U8X9-F1
#
_entry.id   AF-A0A0A1U8X9-F1
#
_cell.length_a   1.000
_cell.length_b   1.000
_cell.length_c   1.000
_cell.angle_alpha   90.00
_cell.angle_beta   90.00
_cell.angle_gamma   90.00
#
_symmetry.space_group_name_H-M   'P 1'
#
loop_
_entity.id
_entity.type
_entity.pdbx_description
1 polymer ?
#
loop_
_entity_poly.entity_id
_entity_poly.type
_entity_poly.pdbx_seq_one_letter_code
_entity_poly.pdbx_strand_id
1 'polypeptide(L)'
;MNFFELHYALEYYYMTTELHEEDTLSYFAKCKNESEVKSIAKKVMQMIDKKDILKVFKGLLLYHYLTQIEGRDFSIYFTDLKCTFEKKEKTHLDSNSSQLSFWAQMYSAILNQRLQFYKKYSFLNENFSIKKGKKLPLEFQNIESTEALENDAFSLFGSLNAFVGKFLSKKTKNSYLEKAVEYCITDLIQLLELITNLENYKALLSGNQLQTELPLFCYSQIGIIKSEAEKTKQKIFKATRIPKVTNYQKSVTKLNWFTYKFPIPTLNNTNNTISECFEEDNDVVTSHVVVNAICQALVLD
;
A
#
# COMPACT_ATOMS: atom_id res chain seq x y z
N MET A 1 -5.06 6.82 -27.69
CA MET A 1 -5.22 8.23 -27.24
C MET A 1 -4.19 9.07 -27.99
N ASN A 2 -4.35 10.40 -28.10
CA ASN A 2 -3.49 11.26 -28.91
C ASN A 2 -2.18 11.62 -28.17
N PHE A 3 -1.02 11.37 -28.80
CA PHE A 3 0.30 11.65 -28.23
C PHE A 3 0.50 13.14 -27.88
N PHE A 4 -0.03 14.05 -28.71
CA PHE A 4 0.08 15.49 -28.50
C PHE A 4 -0.73 15.95 -27.28
N GLU A 5 -1.94 15.41 -27.10
CA GLU A 5 -2.79 15.72 -25.94
C GLU A 5 -2.13 15.30 -24.63
N LEU A 6 -1.49 14.13 -24.59
CA LEU A 6 -0.77 13.68 -23.40
C LEU A 6 0.40 14.61 -23.04
N HIS A 7 1.20 15.01 -24.03
CA HIS A 7 2.34 15.90 -23.79
C HIS A 7 1.88 17.29 -23.36
N TYR A 8 0.83 17.82 -23.98
CA TYR A 8 0.24 19.10 -23.58
C TYR A 8 -0.27 19.04 -22.13
N ALA A 9 -1.03 17.99 -21.77
CA ALA A 9 -1.54 17.81 -20.42
C ALA A 9 -0.41 17.69 -19.38
N LEU A 10 0.67 16.98 -19.70
CA LEU A 10 1.85 16.89 -18.83
C LEU A 10 2.55 18.22 -18.66
N GLU A 11 2.79 18.99 -19.73
CA GLU A 11 3.40 20.31 -19.60
C GLU A 11 2.51 21.27 -18.82
N TYR A 12 1.21 21.30 -19.13
CA TYR A 12 0.24 22.15 -18.45
C TYR A 12 0.22 21.89 -16.93
N TYR A 13 0.11 20.62 -16.53
CA TYR A 13 0.16 20.20 -15.13
C TYR A 13 1.40 20.69 -14.36
N TYR A 14 2.58 20.65 -14.99
CA TYR A 14 3.84 21.04 -14.35
C TYR A 14 4.17 22.54 -14.45
N MET A 15 3.56 23.26 -15.39
CA MET A 15 3.80 24.70 -15.57
C MET A 15 2.81 25.57 -14.78
N THR A 16 1.61 25.07 -14.49
CA THR A 16 0.67 25.79 -13.61
C THR A 16 1.18 25.85 -12.16
N THR A 17 0.76 26.86 -11.40
CA THR A 17 0.96 26.93 -9.94
C THR A 17 -0.24 26.37 -9.16
N GLU A 18 -1.28 25.93 -9.85
CA GLU A 18 -2.48 25.33 -9.27
C GLU A 18 -2.27 23.86 -8.92
N LEU A 19 -2.92 23.42 -7.84
CA LEU A 19 -2.74 22.08 -7.27
C LEU A 19 -3.57 21.00 -7.99
N HIS A 20 -4.65 21.38 -8.66
CA HIS A 20 -5.68 20.43 -9.07
C HIS A 20 -6.34 20.81 -10.37
N GLU A 21 -5.79 20.32 -11.46
CA GLU A 21 -6.53 20.19 -12.70
C GLU A 21 -7.18 18.80 -12.68
N GLU A 22 -8.38 18.72 -12.09
CA GLU A 22 -9.14 17.48 -11.97
C GLU A 22 -9.31 16.80 -13.33
N ASP A 23 -9.48 17.59 -14.40
CA ASP A 23 -9.52 17.12 -15.77
C ASP A 23 -8.20 16.48 -16.22
N THR A 24 -7.06 17.09 -15.90
CA THR A 24 -5.72 16.59 -16.25
C THR A 24 -5.39 15.30 -15.47
N LEU A 25 -5.70 15.25 -14.18
CA LEU A 25 -5.54 14.04 -13.37
C LEU A 25 -6.46 12.91 -13.86
N SER A 26 -7.72 13.23 -14.17
CA SER A 26 -8.69 12.31 -14.75
C SER A 26 -8.25 11.81 -16.13
N TYR A 27 -7.60 12.65 -16.92
CA TYR A 27 -7.00 12.28 -18.20
C TYR A 27 -5.86 11.27 -18.01
N PHE A 28 -4.93 11.53 -17.10
CA PHE A 28 -3.85 10.57 -16.78
C PHE A 28 -4.40 9.25 -16.25
N ALA A 29 -5.44 9.29 -15.41
CA ALA A 29 -6.15 8.13 -14.90
C ALA A 29 -6.87 7.31 -15.99
N LYS A 30 -7.11 7.88 -17.19
CA LYS A 30 -7.69 7.19 -18.36
C LYS A 30 -6.64 6.63 -19.32
N CYS A 31 -5.40 7.09 -19.28
CA CYS A 31 -4.31 6.65 -20.17
C CYS A 31 -3.88 5.20 -19.92
N LYS A 32 -4.44 4.21 -20.61
CA LYS A 32 -4.22 2.77 -20.32
C LYS A 32 -3.08 2.14 -21.13
N ASN A 33 -2.64 2.79 -22.21
CA ASN A 33 -1.66 2.18 -23.10
C ASN A 33 -0.26 2.22 -22.46
N GLU A 34 0.52 1.17 -22.68
CA GLU A 34 1.87 1.04 -22.11
C GLU A 34 2.77 2.24 -22.47
N SER A 35 2.69 2.72 -23.72
CA SER A 35 3.44 3.89 -24.19
C SER A 35 3.05 5.20 -23.49
N GLU A 36 1.77 5.36 -23.15
CA GLU A 36 1.26 6.52 -22.42
C GLU A 36 1.74 6.48 -20.97
N VAL A 37 1.60 5.32 -20.33
CA VAL A 37 2.05 5.08 -18.95
C VAL A 37 3.56 5.31 -18.82
N LYS A 38 4.36 4.78 -19.75
CA LYS A 38 5.81 5.02 -19.84
C LYS A 38 6.14 6.50 -20.00
N SER A 39 5.41 7.21 -20.86
CA SER A 39 5.60 8.65 -21.06
C SER A 39 5.35 9.46 -19.79
N ILE A 40 4.25 9.15 -19.08
CA ILE A 40 3.91 9.77 -17.80
C ILE A 40 5.00 9.48 -16.77
N ALA A 41 5.38 8.22 -16.58
CA ALA A 41 6.40 7.82 -15.61
C ALA A 41 7.76 8.50 -15.89
N LYS A 42 8.18 8.55 -17.16
CA LYS A 42 9.39 9.26 -17.59
C LYS A 42 9.33 10.74 -17.23
N LYS A 43 8.20 11.41 -17.49
CA LYS A 43 8.03 12.83 -17.15
C LYS A 43 8.06 13.06 -15.64
N VAL A 44 7.40 12.19 -14.86
CA VAL A 44 7.41 12.25 -13.39
C VAL A 44 8.84 12.18 -12.87
N MET A 45 9.62 11.18 -13.30
CA MET A 45 11.03 11.04 -12.91
C MET A 45 11.85 12.28 -13.28
N GLN A 46 11.70 12.77 -14.52
CA GLN A 46 12.38 13.99 -14.95
C GLN A 46 12.05 15.21 -14.09
N MET A 47 10.83 15.31 -13.54
CA MET A 47 10.46 16.43 -12.67
C MET A 47 10.96 16.25 -11.23
N ILE A 48 11.05 15.00 -10.73
CA ILE A 48 11.62 14.70 -9.40
C ILE A 48 13.12 15.05 -9.37
N ASP A 49 13.82 14.89 -10.49
CA ASP A 49 15.26 15.22 -10.62
C ASP A 49 15.54 16.72 -10.84
N LYS A 50 14.51 17.58 -10.93
CA LYS A 50 14.70 19.03 -11.14
C LYS A 50 15.08 19.76 -9.86
N LYS A 51 15.71 20.93 -10.03
CA LYS A 51 16.00 21.88 -8.93
C LYS A 51 14.76 22.69 -8.49
N ASP A 52 13.68 22.67 -9.25
CA ASP A 52 12.44 23.41 -8.96
C ASP A 52 11.58 22.61 -7.98
N ILE A 53 11.52 23.05 -6.71
CA ILE A 53 10.88 22.34 -5.61
C ILE A 53 9.38 22.11 -5.89
N LEU A 54 8.69 23.05 -6.54
CA LEU A 54 7.27 22.90 -6.82
C LEU A 54 7.04 21.79 -7.84
N LYS A 55 7.87 21.73 -8.88
CA LYS A 55 7.81 20.67 -9.90
C LYS A 55 8.17 19.31 -9.31
N VAL A 56 9.17 19.25 -8.43
CA VAL A 56 9.50 18.03 -7.69
C VAL A 56 8.30 17.56 -6.88
N PHE A 57 7.70 18.46 -6.09
CA PHE A 57 6.56 18.11 -5.24
C PHE A 57 5.34 17.64 -6.06
N LYS A 58 5.05 18.31 -7.18
CA LYS A 58 4.03 17.87 -8.14
C LYS A 58 4.34 16.51 -8.73
N GLY A 59 5.61 16.22 -9.03
CA GLY A 59 6.06 14.90 -9.48
C GLY A 59 5.74 13.81 -8.46
N LEU A 60 6.06 14.05 -7.20
CA LEU A 60 5.76 13.13 -6.09
C LEU A 60 4.24 12.93 -5.89
N LEU A 61 3.45 14.01 -5.97
CA LEU A 61 1.98 13.93 -5.87
C LEU A 61 1.38 13.13 -7.03
N LEU A 62 1.84 13.38 -8.26
CA LEU A 62 1.36 12.67 -9.44
C LEU A 62 1.74 11.18 -9.37
N TYR A 63 2.96 10.86 -8.95
CA TYR A 63 3.37 9.48 -8.67
C TYR A 63 2.42 8.81 -7.67
N HIS A 64 2.19 9.43 -6.51
CA HIS A 64 1.37 8.84 -5.46
C HIS A 64 -0.08 8.64 -5.95
N TYR A 65 -0.65 9.64 -6.61
CA TYR A 65 -1.99 9.54 -7.21
C TYR A 65 -2.11 8.37 -8.18
N LEU A 66 -1.20 8.26 -9.15
CA LEU A 66 -1.27 7.23 -10.19
C LEU A 66 -1.09 5.82 -9.61
N THR A 67 -0.29 5.69 -8.57
CA THR A 67 -0.04 4.41 -7.89
C THR A 67 -1.09 4.07 -6.83
N GLN A 68 -2.16 4.86 -6.71
CA GLN A 68 -3.38 4.54 -5.95
C GLN A 68 -4.56 4.14 -6.86
N ILE A 69 -4.39 4.22 -8.19
CA ILE A 69 -5.43 3.83 -9.15
C ILE A 69 -5.37 2.33 -9.38
N GLU A 70 -6.43 1.62 -8.99
CA GLU A 70 -6.49 0.16 -9.15
C GLU A 70 -6.33 -0.30 -10.61
N GLY A 71 -5.66 -1.45 -10.76
CA GLY A 71 -5.56 -2.17 -12.03
C GLY A 71 -4.45 -1.65 -12.92
N ARG A 72 -3.46 -0.96 -12.36
CA ARG A 72 -2.35 -0.35 -13.08
C ARG A 72 -1.08 -0.40 -12.26
N ASP A 73 -0.18 -1.28 -12.66
CA ASP A 73 1.12 -1.40 -12.00
C ASP A 73 2.07 -0.29 -12.43
N PHE A 74 1.73 0.97 -12.13
CA PHE A 74 2.58 2.13 -12.40
C PHE A 74 3.94 2.00 -11.72
N SER A 75 3.99 1.29 -10.58
CA SER A 75 5.17 1.13 -9.74
C SER A 75 6.35 0.50 -10.49
N ILE A 76 6.09 -0.37 -11.49
CA ILE A 76 7.12 -1.08 -12.25
C ILE A 76 8.02 -0.14 -13.06
N TYR A 77 7.54 1.07 -13.37
CA TYR A 77 8.28 2.05 -14.18
C TYR A 77 9.20 2.95 -13.35
N PHE A 78 9.24 2.79 -12.03
CA PHE A 78 10.01 3.63 -11.12
C PHE A 78 11.12 2.81 -10.44
N THR A 79 12.34 3.34 -10.44
CA THR A 79 13.50 2.69 -9.81
C THR A 79 13.76 3.22 -8.40
N ASP A 80 13.80 4.54 -8.27
CA ASP A 80 13.96 5.31 -7.03
C ASP A 80 13.08 6.56 -7.12
N LEU A 81 12.72 7.15 -5.97
CA LEU A 81 11.96 8.39 -5.86
C LEU A 81 12.65 9.43 -4.97
N LYS A 82 13.88 9.16 -4.53
CA LYS A 82 14.65 10.10 -3.70
C LYS A 82 14.87 11.42 -4.43
N CYS A 83 14.46 12.51 -3.79
CA CYS A 83 14.89 13.84 -4.20
C CYS A 83 16.09 14.28 -3.34
N THR A 84 17.20 14.63 -4.00
CA THR A 84 18.37 15.22 -3.34
C THR A 84 18.38 16.71 -3.62
N PHE A 85 18.08 17.53 -2.62
CA PHE A 85 18.35 18.96 -2.70
C PHE A 85 19.76 19.19 -2.17
N GLU A 86 20.65 19.75 -3.01
CA GLU A 86 21.98 20.19 -2.59
C GLU A 86 21.83 21.08 -1.35
N LYS A 87 22.37 20.64 -0.20
CA LYS A 87 22.53 21.50 0.98
C LYS A 87 23.55 22.58 0.62
N LYS A 88 23.10 23.67 0.01
CA LYS A 88 23.91 24.88 -0.06
C LYS A 88 24.04 25.41 1.37
N GLU A 89 25.25 25.24 1.88
CA GLU A 89 25.82 25.78 3.10
C GLU A 89 25.41 25.16 4.45
N LYS A 90 26.46 24.82 5.21
CA LYS A 90 26.47 24.48 6.62
C LYS A 90 26.05 25.71 7.43
N THR A 91 24.77 26.04 7.42
CA THR A 91 24.16 26.84 8.49
C THR A 91 23.20 25.93 9.20
N HIS A 92 23.40 25.81 10.52
CA HIS A 92 22.63 25.08 11.51
C HIS A 92 21.39 24.33 10.99
N LEU A 93 21.42 23.02 11.27
CA LEU A 93 20.40 22.02 11.01
C LEU A 93 19.13 22.27 11.83
N ASP A 94 18.67 23.52 11.89
CA ASP A 94 17.29 23.82 12.19
C ASP A 94 16.49 23.42 10.96
N SER A 95 15.91 22.23 11.06
CA SER A 95 14.86 21.70 10.21
C SER A 95 13.75 22.74 10.05
N ASN A 96 13.91 23.68 9.13
CA ASN A 96 12.92 24.69 8.88
C ASN A 96 11.75 24.05 8.15
N SER A 97 10.85 23.42 8.92
CA SER A 97 9.64 22.75 8.44
C SER A 97 8.64 23.71 7.78
N SER A 98 8.96 25.00 7.65
CA SER A 98 8.19 25.93 6.82
C SER A 98 8.52 25.82 5.33
N GLN A 99 9.68 25.25 4.97
CA GLN A 99 10.11 25.14 3.58
C GLN A 99 9.50 23.91 2.91
N LEU A 100 8.97 24.08 1.68
CA LEU A 100 8.41 22.98 0.89
C LEU A 100 9.47 21.91 0.53
N SER A 101 10.75 22.28 0.41
CA SER A 101 11.88 21.37 0.19
C SER A 101 12.03 20.34 1.31
N PHE A 102 11.85 20.75 2.56
CA PHE A 102 11.88 19.86 3.72
C PHE A 102 10.79 18.77 3.61
N TRP A 103 9.57 19.19 3.29
CA TRP A 103 8.46 18.26 3.12
C TRP A 103 8.61 17.38 1.88
N ALA A 104 9.16 17.91 0.79
CA ALA A 104 9.48 17.14 -0.41
C ALA A 104 10.45 16.01 -0.10
N GLN A 105 11.51 16.27 0.68
CA GLN A 105 12.45 15.23 1.11
C GLN A 105 11.77 14.15 1.95
N MET A 106 11.03 14.54 2.99
CA MET A 106 10.31 13.57 3.83
C MET A 106 9.32 12.73 3.01
N TYR A 107 8.55 13.37 2.15
CA TYR A 107 7.54 12.71 1.34
C TYR A 107 8.19 11.76 0.32
N SER A 108 9.27 12.18 -0.33
CA SER A 108 10.02 11.34 -1.27
C SER A 108 10.56 10.06 -0.61
N ALA A 109 11.06 10.15 0.63
CA ALA A 109 11.57 9.01 1.36
C ALA A 109 10.47 7.98 1.65
N ILE A 110 9.28 8.44 2.03
CA ILE A 110 8.11 7.59 2.30
C ILE A 110 7.61 6.94 1.01
N LEU A 111 7.52 7.71 -0.08
CA LEU A 111 7.11 7.19 -1.38
C LEU A 111 8.11 6.17 -1.92
N ASN A 112 9.41 6.36 -1.67
CA ASN A 112 10.42 5.37 -2.00
C ASN A 112 10.26 4.10 -1.14
N GLN A 113 9.98 4.22 0.17
CA GLN A 113 9.68 3.06 1.01
C GLN A 113 8.46 2.29 0.49
N ARG A 114 7.40 3.00 0.11
CA ARG A 114 6.20 2.42 -0.54
C ARG A 114 6.54 1.72 -1.86
N LEU A 115 7.38 2.32 -2.71
CA LEU A 115 7.84 1.70 -3.95
C LEU A 115 8.60 0.39 -3.68
N GLN A 116 9.52 0.37 -2.73
CA GLN A 116 10.26 -0.85 -2.38
C GLN A 116 9.33 -1.93 -1.80
N PHE A 117 8.31 -1.53 -1.02
CA PHE A 117 7.29 -2.45 -0.53
C PHE A 117 6.56 -3.17 -1.67
N TYR A 118 6.08 -2.44 -2.69
CA TYR A 118 5.43 -3.07 -3.85
C TYR A 118 6.36 -3.93 -4.69
N LYS A 119 7.64 -3.54 -4.81
CA LYS A 119 8.64 -4.38 -5.49
C LYS A 119 8.86 -5.70 -4.76
N LYS A 120 8.90 -5.67 -3.43
CA LYS A 120 9.03 -6.86 -2.59
C LYS A 120 7.77 -7.74 -2.60
N TYR A 121 6.59 -7.11 -2.64
CA TYR A 121 5.28 -7.78 -2.53
C TYR A 121 4.41 -7.54 -3.77
N SER A 122 4.92 -7.91 -4.94
CA SER A 122 4.31 -7.63 -6.25
C SER A 122 2.95 -8.30 -6.51
N PHE A 123 2.54 -9.24 -5.65
CA PHE A 123 1.22 -9.86 -5.66
C PHE A 123 0.12 -8.95 -5.08
N LEU A 124 0.50 -7.91 -4.35
CA LEU A 124 -0.42 -6.88 -3.86
C LEU A 124 -0.72 -5.87 -4.97
N ASN A 125 -1.93 -5.31 -4.92
CA ASN A 125 -2.37 -4.20 -5.77
C ASN A 125 -2.07 -2.85 -5.12
N GLU A 126 -2.45 -1.79 -5.81
CA GLU A 126 -2.25 -0.38 -5.44
C GLU A 126 -2.91 0.00 -4.08
N ASN A 127 -3.80 -0.86 -3.58
CA ASN A 127 -4.52 -0.71 -2.31
C ASN A 127 -4.06 -1.70 -1.23
N PHE A 128 -2.83 -2.20 -1.33
CA PHE A 128 -2.21 -3.14 -0.37
C PHE A 128 -3.03 -4.44 -0.20
N SER A 129 -3.82 -4.81 -1.20
CA SER A 129 -4.68 -6.00 -1.20
C SER A 129 -4.21 -6.99 -2.25
N ILE A 130 -4.46 -8.29 -2.04
CA ILE A 130 -4.17 -9.31 -3.06
C ILE A 130 -4.90 -8.96 -4.36
N LYS A 131 -4.17 -8.93 -5.49
CA LYS A 131 -4.68 -8.60 -6.82
C LYS A 131 -5.95 -9.41 -7.15
N LYS A 132 -6.93 -8.77 -7.79
CA LYS A 132 -8.24 -9.39 -8.09
C LYS A 132 -8.07 -10.71 -8.86
N GLY A 133 -8.73 -11.76 -8.39
CA GLY A 133 -8.65 -13.10 -8.99
C GLY A 133 -7.35 -13.86 -8.69
N LYS A 134 -6.43 -13.29 -7.92
CA LYS A 134 -5.22 -13.96 -7.42
C LYS A 134 -5.40 -14.41 -5.97
N LYS A 135 -4.50 -15.28 -5.54
CA LYS A 135 -4.37 -15.76 -4.16
C LYS A 135 -3.01 -15.35 -3.61
N LEU A 136 -2.86 -15.44 -2.29
CA LEU A 136 -1.55 -15.31 -1.64
C LEU A 136 -0.57 -16.32 -2.24
N PRO A 137 0.61 -15.90 -2.72
CA PRO A 137 1.60 -16.83 -3.29
C PRO A 137 2.07 -17.86 -2.26
N LEU A 138 2.46 -19.05 -2.72
CA LEU A 138 2.82 -20.19 -1.86
C LEU A 138 3.95 -19.83 -0.88
N GLU A 139 4.94 -19.04 -1.32
CA GLU A 139 6.04 -18.59 -0.49
C GLU A 139 5.59 -17.72 0.70
N PHE A 140 4.40 -17.12 0.65
CA PHE A 140 3.81 -16.35 1.75
C PHE A 140 2.79 -17.15 2.56
N GLN A 141 2.52 -18.41 2.22
CA GLN A 141 1.55 -19.26 2.94
C GLN A 141 2.17 -19.95 4.17
N ASN A 142 2.94 -19.22 4.95
CA ASN A 142 3.56 -19.69 6.18
C ASN A 142 3.67 -18.53 7.19
N ILE A 143 3.83 -18.87 8.47
CA ILE A 143 3.83 -17.88 9.56
C ILE A 143 5.00 -16.90 9.41
N GLU A 144 6.21 -17.41 9.18
CA GLU A 144 7.43 -16.59 9.09
C GLU A 144 7.35 -15.52 7.99
N SER A 145 6.92 -15.91 6.79
CA SER A 145 6.80 -14.99 5.65
C SER A 145 5.63 -14.02 5.81
N THR A 146 4.55 -14.44 6.48
CA THR A 146 3.42 -13.59 6.84
C THR A 146 3.83 -12.54 7.86
N GLU A 147 4.59 -12.92 8.88
CA GLU A 147 5.11 -12.03 9.91
C GLU A 147 6.13 -11.04 9.35
N ALA A 148 7.01 -11.48 8.43
CA ALA A 148 7.92 -10.57 7.72
C ALA A 148 7.15 -9.51 6.89
N LEU A 149 6.08 -9.91 6.20
CA LEU A 149 5.21 -8.99 5.47
C LEU A 149 4.47 -8.02 6.40
N GLU A 150 3.97 -8.49 7.54
CA GLU A 150 3.31 -7.65 8.54
C GLU A 150 4.27 -6.61 9.14
N ASN A 151 5.49 -7.02 9.49
CA ASN A 151 6.52 -6.12 10.02
C ASN A 151 6.87 -5.01 9.01
N ASP A 152 7.02 -5.35 7.73
CA ASP A 152 7.26 -4.37 6.67
C ASP A 152 6.06 -3.44 6.47
N ALA A 153 4.84 -3.96 6.50
CA ALA A 153 3.62 -3.17 6.39
C ALA A 153 3.47 -2.21 7.58
N PHE A 154 3.78 -2.66 8.79
CA PHE A 154 3.75 -1.86 10.00
C PHE A 154 4.85 -0.78 10.01
N SER A 155 6.04 -1.10 9.52
CA SER A 155 7.13 -0.14 9.33
C SER A 155 6.72 0.99 8.37
N LEU A 156 6.10 0.64 7.23
CA LEU A 156 5.57 1.63 6.29
C LEU A 156 4.43 2.46 6.91
N PHE A 157 3.52 1.83 7.65
CA PHE A 157 2.48 2.52 8.41
C PHE A 157 3.09 3.55 9.38
N GLY A 158 4.13 3.17 10.14
CA GLY A 158 4.83 4.06 11.05
C GLY A 158 5.42 5.30 10.37
N SER A 159 6.08 5.13 9.23
CA SER A 159 6.64 6.23 8.44
C SER A 159 5.56 7.19 7.93
N LEU A 160 4.45 6.67 7.40
CA LEU A 160 3.30 7.46 6.95
C LEU A 160 2.65 8.21 8.12
N ASN A 161 2.42 7.52 9.25
CA ASN A 161 1.81 8.10 10.45
C ASN A 161 2.67 9.25 11.01
N ALA A 162 3.99 9.07 11.07
CA ALA A 162 4.93 10.09 11.54
C ALA A 162 4.90 11.35 10.66
N PHE A 163 4.80 11.19 9.33
CA PHE A 163 4.67 12.32 8.41
C PHE A 163 3.36 13.09 8.61
N VAL A 164 2.25 12.37 8.70
CA VAL A 164 0.92 12.96 8.91
C VAL A 164 0.85 13.67 10.28
N GLY A 165 1.33 13.05 11.35
CA GLY A 165 1.39 13.66 12.68
C GLY A 165 2.29 14.91 12.71
N LYS A 166 3.39 14.91 11.97
CA LYS A 166 4.24 16.11 11.83
C LYS A 166 3.52 17.24 11.12
N PHE A 167 2.73 16.94 10.09
CA PHE A 167 1.93 17.93 9.39
C PHE A 167 0.85 18.55 10.31
N LEU A 168 0.13 17.70 11.06
CA LEU A 168 -0.91 18.11 12.01
C LEU A 168 -0.36 18.98 13.14
N SER A 169 0.74 18.55 13.78
CA SER A 169 1.36 19.28 14.89
C SER A 169 1.86 20.67 14.48
N LYS A 170 2.34 20.82 13.24
CA LYS A 170 2.80 22.12 12.70
C LYS A 170 1.68 23.04 12.23
N LYS A 171 0.42 22.56 12.17
CA LYS A 171 -0.74 23.32 11.67
C LYS A 171 -0.48 23.96 10.30
N THR A 172 0.24 23.23 9.44
CA THR A 172 0.69 23.73 8.15
C THR A 172 -0.51 24.00 7.25
N LYS A 173 -0.54 25.16 6.59
CA LYS A 173 -1.55 25.52 5.58
C LYS A 173 -0.89 25.60 4.22
N ASN A 174 -0.86 24.47 3.53
CA ASN A 174 -0.33 24.38 2.19
C ASN A 174 -1.11 23.29 1.47
N SER A 175 -1.78 23.65 0.39
CA SER A 175 -2.68 22.76 -0.32
C SER A 175 -1.94 21.54 -0.89
N TYR A 176 -0.71 21.70 -1.39
CA TYR A 176 0.13 20.58 -1.87
C TYR A 176 0.41 19.57 -0.75
N LEU A 177 0.75 20.06 0.43
CA LEU A 177 0.99 19.21 1.61
C LEU A 177 -0.29 18.55 2.12
N GLU A 178 -1.38 19.29 2.17
CA GLU A 178 -2.70 18.74 2.50
C GLU A 178 -3.05 17.58 1.58
N LYS A 179 -2.75 17.70 0.29
CA LYS A 179 -2.99 16.63 -0.67
C LYS A 179 -2.07 15.43 -0.48
N ALA A 180 -0.78 15.67 -0.23
CA ALA A 180 0.16 14.60 0.07
C ALA A 180 -0.31 13.79 1.30
N VAL A 181 -0.80 14.50 2.33
CA VAL A 181 -1.35 13.91 3.56
C VAL A 181 -2.64 13.15 3.30
N GLU A 182 -3.54 13.67 2.47
CA GLU A 182 -4.76 12.95 2.05
C GLU A 182 -4.42 11.59 1.43
N TYR A 183 -3.43 11.54 0.52
CA TYR A 183 -2.96 10.28 -0.05
C TYR A 183 -2.33 9.36 1.00
N CYS A 184 -1.49 9.89 1.89
CA CYS A 184 -0.90 9.11 2.98
C CYS A 184 -1.96 8.52 3.94
N ILE A 185 -3.03 9.26 4.26
CA ILE A 185 -4.13 8.75 5.09
C ILE A 185 -4.85 7.59 4.40
N THR A 186 -4.99 7.65 3.07
CA THR A 186 -5.58 6.57 2.29
C THR A 186 -4.72 5.30 2.38
N ASP A 187 -3.40 5.43 2.24
CA ASP A 187 -2.45 4.33 2.44
C ASP A 187 -2.49 3.78 3.89
N LEU A 188 -2.56 4.63 4.91
CA LEU A 188 -2.68 4.20 6.32
C LEU A 188 -3.91 3.32 6.55
N ILE A 189 -5.05 3.70 5.97
CA ILE A 189 -6.31 2.95 6.07
C ILE A 189 -6.18 1.58 5.39
N GLN A 190 -5.54 1.53 4.21
CA GLN A 190 -5.33 0.29 3.47
C GLN A 190 -4.31 -0.63 4.13
N LEU A 191 -3.25 -0.07 4.71
CA LEU A 191 -2.27 -0.82 5.50
C LEU A 191 -2.89 -1.42 6.77
N LEU A 192 -3.79 -0.70 7.45
CA LEU A 192 -4.57 -1.26 8.55
C LEU A 192 -5.39 -2.49 8.09
N GLU A 193 -6.01 -2.43 6.92
CA GLU A 193 -6.75 -3.57 6.36
C GLU A 193 -5.83 -4.75 6.05
N LEU A 194 -4.66 -4.49 5.44
CA LEU A 194 -3.64 -5.51 5.20
C LEU A 194 -3.17 -6.16 6.51
N ILE A 195 -2.76 -5.37 7.50
CA ILE A 195 -2.29 -5.86 8.81
C ILE A 195 -3.39 -6.70 9.49
N THR A 196 -4.64 -6.25 9.44
CA THR A 196 -5.79 -7.02 9.97
C THR A 196 -5.94 -8.37 9.26
N ASN A 197 -5.77 -8.40 7.93
CA ASN A 197 -5.84 -9.63 7.15
C ASN A 197 -4.68 -10.58 7.48
N LEU A 198 -3.46 -10.06 7.67
CA LEU A 198 -2.29 -10.85 8.03
C LEU A 198 -2.43 -11.49 9.42
N GLU A 199 -2.91 -10.75 10.41
CA GLU A 199 -3.21 -11.30 11.74
C GLU A 199 -4.25 -12.42 11.69
N ASN A 200 -5.33 -12.23 10.92
CA ASN A 200 -6.32 -13.29 10.69
C ASN A 200 -5.70 -14.51 10.03
N TYR A 201 -4.77 -14.31 9.09
CA TYR A 201 -4.10 -15.42 8.44
C TYR A 201 -3.14 -16.17 9.38
N LYS A 202 -2.33 -15.46 10.18
CA LYS A 202 -1.47 -16.07 11.20
C LYS A 202 -2.29 -16.89 12.21
N ALA A 203 -3.43 -16.37 12.66
CA ALA A 203 -4.34 -17.10 13.56
C ALA A 203 -4.87 -18.39 12.92
N LEU A 204 -5.20 -18.35 11.62
CA LEU A 204 -5.63 -19.55 10.88
C LEU A 204 -4.51 -20.57 10.69
N LEU A 205 -3.29 -20.11 10.36
CA LEU A 205 -2.14 -21.00 10.16
C LEU A 205 -1.69 -21.68 11.46
N SER A 206 -1.77 -20.97 12.58
CA SER A 206 -1.32 -21.47 13.89
C SER A 206 -2.41 -22.21 14.67
N GLY A 207 -3.67 -22.10 14.27
CA GLY A 207 -4.82 -22.59 15.06
C GLY A 207 -5.04 -21.81 16.36
N ASN A 208 -4.35 -20.68 16.55
CA ASN A 208 -4.43 -19.86 17.76
C ASN A 208 -5.54 -18.81 17.67
N GLN A 209 -5.81 -18.17 18.81
CA GLN A 209 -6.66 -16.99 18.86
C GLN A 209 -6.02 -15.83 18.09
N LEU A 210 -6.89 -15.00 17.49
CA LEU A 210 -6.48 -13.77 16.80
C LEU A 210 -5.79 -12.80 17.76
N GLN A 211 -4.53 -12.47 17.47
CA GLN A 211 -3.83 -11.34 18.07
C GLN A 211 -4.33 -10.05 17.44
N THR A 212 -4.68 -9.06 18.27
CA THR A 212 -5.36 -7.83 17.79
C THR A 212 -4.64 -6.56 18.20
N GLU A 213 -3.56 -6.67 18.96
CA GLU A 213 -2.78 -5.57 19.52
C GLU A 213 -2.31 -4.62 18.41
N LEU A 214 -1.71 -5.18 17.35
CA LEU A 214 -1.15 -4.41 16.25
C LEU A 214 -2.22 -3.72 15.37
N PRO A 215 -3.29 -4.41 14.89
CA PRO A 215 -4.42 -3.76 14.24
C PRO A 215 -5.10 -2.68 15.11
N LEU A 216 -5.28 -2.94 16.41
CA LEU A 216 -5.91 -1.98 17.32
C LEU A 216 -5.03 -0.75 17.54
N PHE A 217 -3.71 -0.92 17.64
CA PHE A 217 -2.78 0.19 17.67
C PHE A 217 -2.91 1.04 16.41
N CYS A 218 -2.86 0.44 15.21
CA CYS A 218 -2.99 1.17 13.95
C CYS A 218 -4.35 1.90 13.85
N TYR A 219 -5.43 1.23 14.21
CA TYR A 219 -6.78 1.81 14.27
C TYR A 219 -6.83 3.03 15.20
N SER A 220 -6.22 2.94 16.38
CA SER A 220 -6.18 4.04 17.35
C SER A 220 -5.42 5.25 16.80
N GLN A 221 -4.30 5.03 16.09
CA GLN A 221 -3.50 6.10 15.48
C GLN A 221 -4.31 6.83 14.40
N ILE A 222 -5.02 6.12 13.53
CA ILE A 222 -5.91 6.75 12.54
C ILE A 222 -7.02 7.54 13.23
N GLY A 223 -7.56 7.05 14.35
CA GLY A 223 -8.53 7.76 15.18
C GLY A 223 -7.99 9.08 15.76
N ILE A 224 -6.74 9.08 16.20
CA ILE A 224 -6.04 10.29 16.69
C ILE A 224 -5.90 11.29 15.54
N ILE A 225 -5.37 10.86 14.37
CA ILE A 225 -5.23 11.72 13.19
C ILE A 225 -6.58 12.35 12.82
N LYS A 226 -7.66 11.55 12.78
CA LYS A 226 -9.01 12.03 12.47
C LYS A 226 -9.46 13.12 13.45
N SER A 227 -9.30 12.85 14.75
CA SER A 227 -9.68 13.79 15.80
C SER A 227 -8.86 15.09 15.73
N GLU A 228 -7.57 15.01 15.43
CA GLU A 228 -6.70 16.18 15.26
C GLU A 228 -7.03 17.00 14.00
N ALA A 229 -7.32 16.33 12.89
CA ALA A 229 -7.76 16.97 11.65
C ALA A 229 -9.06 17.75 11.84
N GLU A 230 -10.04 17.15 12.54
CA GLU A 230 -11.31 17.80 12.90
C GLU A 230 -11.09 19.02 13.80
N LYS A 231 -10.26 18.89 14.85
CA LYS A 231 -9.91 20.00 15.76
C LYS A 231 -9.23 21.16 15.03
N THR A 232 -8.37 20.86 14.05
CA THR A 232 -7.65 21.87 13.26
C THR A 232 -8.42 22.37 12.04
N LYS A 233 -9.64 21.85 11.80
CA LYS A 233 -10.49 22.14 10.62
C LYS A 233 -9.78 21.86 9.29
N GLN A 234 -8.85 20.90 9.27
CA GLN A 234 -8.16 20.49 8.05
C GLN A 234 -9.01 19.50 7.25
N LYS A 235 -9.23 19.78 5.97
CA LYS A 235 -10.04 18.95 5.06
C LYS A 235 -9.22 17.81 4.42
N ILE A 236 -8.46 17.08 5.24
CA ILE A 236 -7.56 16.00 4.78
C ILE A 236 -8.18 14.60 4.87
N PHE A 237 -9.25 14.44 5.66
CA PHE A 237 -10.08 13.24 5.62
C PHE A 237 -11.21 13.43 4.61
N LYS A 238 -11.14 12.67 3.52
CA LYS A 238 -12.34 12.37 2.74
C LYS A 238 -13.18 11.33 3.49
N ALA A 239 -14.42 11.13 3.07
CA ALA A 239 -15.36 10.17 3.66
C ALA A 239 -14.94 8.70 3.43
N THR A 240 -13.71 8.36 3.79
CA THR A 240 -13.15 7.02 3.71
C THR A 240 -13.48 6.31 5.01
N ARG A 241 -14.21 5.20 4.91
CA ARG A 241 -14.56 4.38 6.06
C ARG A 241 -13.29 3.72 6.60
N ILE A 242 -12.98 3.95 7.89
CA ILE A 242 -11.93 3.21 8.58
C ILE A 242 -12.42 1.76 8.77
N PRO A 243 -11.69 0.74 8.28
CA PRO A 243 -12.07 -0.66 8.44
C PRO A 243 -12.07 -1.03 9.92
N LYS A 244 -13.03 -1.87 10.31
CA LYS A 244 -13.07 -2.42 11.67
C LYS A 244 -12.06 -3.56 11.76
N VAL A 245 -11.34 -3.66 12.88
CA VAL A 245 -10.60 -4.88 13.22
C VAL A 245 -11.63 -6.00 13.37
N THR A 246 -11.54 -7.01 12.51
CA THR A 246 -12.52 -8.11 12.46
C THR A 246 -11.83 -9.44 12.63
N ASN A 247 -12.51 -10.34 13.35
CA ASN A 247 -12.12 -11.74 13.44
C ASN A 247 -12.98 -12.53 12.42
N TYR A 248 -12.34 -13.03 11.37
CA TYR A 248 -13.03 -13.77 10.31
C TYR A 248 -13.44 -15.17 10.74
N GLN A 249 -12.76 -15.79 11.71
CA GLN A 249 -13.14 -17.11 12.25
C GLN A 249 -14.54 -17.10 12.89
N LYS A 250 -15.03 -15.95 13.34
CA LYS A 250 -16.38 -15.80 13.92
C LYS A 250 -17.52 -15.77 12.89
N SER A 251 -17.23 -15.82 11.59
CA SER A 251 -18.25 -15.75 10.54
C SER A 251 -17.90 -16.66 9.36
N VAL A 252 -18.66 -17.74 9.19
CA VAL A 252 -18.46 -18.74 8.13
C VAL A 252 -18.37 -18.08 6.73
N THR A 253 -19.28 -17.15 6.42
CA THR A 253 -19.29 -16.46 5.13
C THR A 253 -18.03 -15.62 4.91
N LYS A 254 -17.59 -14.87 5.93
CA LYS A 254 -16.37 -14.06 5.83
C LYS A 254 -15.12 -14.93 5.75
N LEU A 255 -15.10 -16.01 6.53
CA LEU A 255 -14.01 -16.98 6.53
C LEU A 255 -13.85 -17.63 5.15
N ASN A 256 -14.94 -18.10 4.54
CA ASN A 256 -14.88 -18.73 3.21
C ASN A 256 -14.37 -17.78 2.12
N TRP A 257 -14.78 -16.50 2.16
CA TRP A 257 -14.28 -15.51 1.22
C TRP A 257 -12.81 -15.17 1.48
N PHE A 258 -12.43 -15.08 2.76
CA PHE A 258 -11.07 -14.82 3.18
C PHE A 258 -10.11 -15.93 2.72
N THR A 259 -10.46 -17.21 2.97
CA THR A 259 -9.63 -18.37 2.62
C THR A 259 -9.50 -18.59 1.12
N TYR A 260 -10.40 -18.04 0.30
CA TYR A 260 -10.21 -18.00 -1.15
C TYR A 260 -8.98 -17.16 -1.54
N LYS A 261 -8.77 -16.01 -0.89
CA LYS A 261 -7.62 -15.12 -1.13
C LYS A 261 -6.40 -15.53 -0.32
N PHE A 262 -6.58 -16.01 0.90
CA PHE A 262 -5.57 -16.45 1.85
C PHE A 262 -5.71 -17.97 2.09
N PRO A 263 -5.33 -18.82 1.13
CA PRO A 263 -5.50 -20.26 1.24
C PRO A 263 -4.65 -20.83 2.38
N ILE A 264 -5.20 -21.83 3.07
CA ILE A 264 -4.45 -22.61 4.08
C ILE A 264 -3.66 -23.69 3.33
N PRO A 265 -2.35 -23.85 3.59
CA PRO A 265 -1.57 -24.93 2.99
C PRO A 265 -2.20 -26.28 3.31
N THR A 266 -2.51 -27.06 2.28
CA THR A 266 -2.82 -28.48 2.46
C THR A 266 -1.51 -29.27 2.52
N LEU A 267 -1.40 -30.21 3.47
CA LEU A 267 -0.23 -31.09 3.68
C LEU A 267 0.31 -31.78 2.41
N ASN A 268 -0.48 -31.88 1.33
CA ASN A 268 -0.07 -32.48 0.07
C ASN A 268 0.82 -31.59 -0.82
N ASN A 269 1.02 -30.31 -0.50
CA ASN A 269 1.81 -29.38 -1.34
C ASN A 269 3.27 -29.22 -0.91
N THR A 270 3.72 -29.89 0.16
CA THR A 270 5.11 -29.82 0.64
C THR A 270 6.04 -30.87 0.02
N ASN A 271 5.54 -31.79 -0.82
CA ASN A 271 6.35 -32.91 -1.32
C ASN A 271 6.75 -32.85 -2.81
N ASN A 272 6.37 -31.83 -3.59
CA ASN A 272 6.64 -31.81 -5.04
C ASN A 272 7.83 -30.94 -5.49
N THR A 273 8.80 -30.66 -4.61
CA THR A 273 10.04 -29.95 -5.02
C THR A 273 11.31 -30.78 -4.90
N ILE A 274 11.23 -32.07 -4.57
CA ILE A 274 12.38 -32.98 -4.66
C ILE A 274 11.85 -34.36 -5.06
N SER A 275 11.97 -34.71 -6.36
CA SER A 275 12.09 -36.06 -6.91
C SER A 275 11.40 -36.19 -8.28
N GLU A 276 11.92 -35.48 -9.29
CA GLU A 276 11.86 -36.00 -10.67
C GLU A 276 13.19 -36.69 -10.96
N CYS A 277 13.28 -37.95 -10.51
CA CYS A 277 14.09 -39.01 -11.10
C CYS A 277 13.57 -40.33 -10.51
N PHE A 278 13.21 -41.24 -11.42
CA PHE A 278 12.75 -42.63 -11.24
C PHE A 278 11.23 -42.84 -11.24
N GLU A 279 10.78 -43.27 -12.41
CA GLU A 279 9.60 -44.09 -12.69
C GLU A 279 9.67 -45.41 -11.90
N GLU A 280 8.56 -45.85 -11.32
CA GLU A 280 7.78 -47.04 -11.73
C GLU A 280 6.81 -47.52 -10.62
N ASP A 281 5.56 -47.69 -11.05
CA ASP A 281 4.57 -48.72 -10.71
C ASP A 281 3.89 -48.92 -9.33
N ASN A 282 2.55 -48.91 -9.44
CA ASN A 282 1.50 -49.67 -8.75
C ASN A 282 1.35 -49.55 -7.21
N ASP A 283 0.22 -49.01 -6.72
CA ASP A 283 -1.02 -49.79 -6.52
C ASP A 283 -2.15 -48.97 -5.87
N VAL A 284 -3.37 -49.47 -6.05
CA VAL A 284 -4.66 -48.93 -5.62
C VAL A 284 -4.84 -48.93 -4.10
N VAL A 285 -5.15 -47.79 -3.46
CA VAL A 285 -5.94 -47.75 -2.21
C VAL A 285 -6.85 -46.51 -2.14
N THR A 286 -8.14 -46.78 -1.96
CA THR A 286 -9.26 -45.86 -1.69
C THR A 286 -9.05 -44.97 -0.46
N SER A 287 -9.31 -43.66 -0.56
CA SER A 287 -9.52 -42.78 0.61
C SER A 287 -10.87 -42.04 0.53
N HIS A 288 -11.91 -42.68 1.06
CA HIS A 288 -12.95 -41.95 1.78
C HIS A 288 -12.46 -41.71 3.21
N VAL A 289 -12.97 -40.66 3.86
CA VAL A 289 -12.69 -40.21 5.25
C VAL A 289 -11.57 -39.15 5.37
N VAL A 290 -11.87 -37.86 5.16
CA VAL A 290 -11.45 -36.72 6.05
C VAL A 290 -12.34 -35.46 5.87
N VAL A 291 -13.64 -35.57 5.54
CA VAL A 291 -14.51 -34.37 5.43
C VAL A 291 -15.38 -34.12 6.67
N ASN A 292 -15.46 -35.06 7.62
CA ASN A 292 -16.37 -34.94 8.76
C ASN A 292 -15.79 -34.39 10.07
N ALA A 293 -14.48 -34.11 10.16
CA ALA A 293 -13.87 -33.75 11.45
C ALA A 293 -13.99 -32.26 11.84
N ILE A 294 -14.32 -31.36 10.91
CA ILE A 294 -14.36 -29.91 11.19
C ILE A 294 -15.79 -29.41 11.53
N CYS A 295 -16.83 -30.18 11.23
CA CYS A 295 -18.23 -29.78 11.52
C CYS A 295 -18.78 -30.26 12.87
N GLN A 296 -18.06 -31.07 13.65
CA GLN A 296 -18.56 -31.60 14.93
C GLN A 296 -17.98 -30.93 16.18
N ALA A 297 -16.99 -30.03 16.06
CA ALA A 297 -16.41 -29.32 17.20
C ALA A 297 -17.10 -27.96 17.52
N LEU A 298 -18.21 -27.63 16.85
CA LEU A 298 -18.98 -26.39 17.09
C LEU A 298 -20.39 -26.63 17.67
N VAL A 299 -20.67 -27.86 18.11
CA VAL A 299 -21.85 -28.19 18.92
C VAL A 299 -21.34 -29.01 20.10
N LEU A 300 -20.82 -28.32 21.12
CA LEU A 300 -20.71 -28.70 22.54
C LEU A 300 -19.64 -27.81 23.18
N ASP A 301 -20.06 -26.60 23.54
CA ASP A 301 -19.80 -25.86 24.80
C ASP A 301 -20.18 -24.39 24.63
#